data_AF-J5GVI0-F1
#
_entry.id   AF-J5GVI0-F1
#
_cell.length_a   1.000
_cell.length_b   1.000
_cell.length_c   1.000
_cell.angle_alpha   90.00
_cell.angle_beta   90.00
_cell.angle_gamma   90.00
#
_symmetry.space_group_name_H-M   'P 1'
#
loop_
_entity.id
_entity.type
_entity.pdbx_description
1 polymer ?
#
loop_
_entity_poly.entity_id
_entity_poly.type
_entity_poly.pdbx_seq_one_letter_code
_entity_poly.pdbx_strand_id
1 'polypeptide(L)' 'MITAFTTQEEAFESFLKDEVKRGRKEGREEGKIDALIKFFKNGIGLDVISKSLEISIDEVKSILIGRGFEV' A
#
# COMPACT_ATOMS: atom_id res chain seq x y z
N MET A 1 -5.68 -26.75 -13.46
CA MET A 1 -6.06 -25.43 -14.01
C MET A 1 -5.76 -24.42 -12.92
N ILE A 2 -4.67 -23.67 -13.03
CA ILE A 2 -4.27 -22.68 -12.00
C ILE A 2 -5.09 -21.44 -12.30
N THR A 3 -6.14 -21.20 -11.52
CA THR A 3 -7.03 -20.04 -11.63
C THR A 3 -6.31 -18.81 -11.10
N ALA A 4 -5.52 -18.16 -11.94
CA ALA A 4 -4.84 -16.90 -11.67
C ALA A 4 -5.58 -15.72 -12.31
N PHE A 5 -6.82 -15.49 -11.89
CA PHE A 5 -7.56 -14.25 -12.16
C PHE A 5 -8.47 -13.96 -10.96
N THR A 6 -7.89 -13.89 -9.76
CA THR A 6 -8.46 -13.10 -8.67
C THR A 6 -7.97 -11.67 -8.91
N THR A 7 -8.90 -10.73 -9.08
CA THR A 7 -8.65 -9.35 -9.49
C THR A 7 -7.53 -8.71 -8.67
N GLN A 8 -6.75 -7.81 -9.28
CA GLN A 8 -5.74 -7.03 -8.53
C GLN A 8 -6.35 -6.38 -7.28
N GLU A 9 -7.63 -6.01 -7.33
CA GLU A 9 -8.38 -5.52 -6.18
C GLU A 9 -8.52 -6.55 -5.05
N GLU A 10 -8.81 -7.83 -5.31
CA GLU A 10 -8.97 -8.83 -4.22
C GLU A 10 -7.65 -9.16 -3.53
N ALA A 11 -6.56 -9.28 -4.29
CA ALA A 11 -5.22 -9.45 -3.73
C ALA A 11 -4.82 -8.23 -2.87
N PHE A 12 -5.23 -7.05 -3.33
CA PHE A 12 -4.98 -5.79 -2.66
C PHE A 12 -5.81 -5.63 -1.37
N GLU A 13 -7.10 -5.97 -1.39
CA GLU A 13 -8.00 -5.98 -0.22
C GLU A 13 -7.58 -6.99 0.85
N SER A 14 -7.22 -8.21 0.42
CA SER A 14 -6.68 -9.24 1.33
C SER A 14 -5.40 -8.74 2.01
N PHE A 15 -4.53 -8.07 1.26
CA PHE A 15 -3.30 -7.51 1.79
C PHE A 15 -3.57 -6.34 2.75
N LEU A 16 -4.46 -5.41 2.42
CA LEU A 16 -4.86 -4.34 3.33
C LEU A 16 -5.43 -4.89 4.64
N LYS A 17 -6.23 -5.95 4.58
CA LYS A 17 -6.80 -6.58 5.77
C LYS A 17 -5.73 -7.18 6.69
N ASP A 18 -4.68 -7.76 6.12
CA ASP A 18 -3.53 -8.26 6.87
C ASP A 18 -2.63 -7.13 7.38
N GLU A 19 -2.44 -6.06 6.61
CA GLU A 19 -1.65 -4.89 6.99
C GLU A 19 -2.33 -4.07 8.09
N VAL A 20 -3.63 -3.84 8.01
CA VAL A 20 -4.43 -3.16 9.04
C VAL A 20 -4.40 -3.96 10.34
N LYS A 21 -4.43 -5.30 10.27
CA LYS A 21 -4.24 -6.15 11.46
C LYS A 21 -2.87 -5.97 12.09
N ARG A 22 -1.81 -5.80 11.30
CA ARG A 22 -0.44 -5.55 11.79
C ARG A 22 -0.28 -4.12 12.33
N GLY A 23 -0.73 -3.12 11.59
CA GLY A 23 -0.67 -1.70 11.96
C GLY A 23 -1.48 -1.34 13.20
N ARG A 24 -2.55 -2.11 13.52
CA ARG A 24 -3.29 -1.94 14.79
C ARG A 24 -2.45 -2.29 16.03
N LYS A 25 -1.37 -3.05 15.86
CA LYS A 25 -0.47 -3.45 16.95
C LYS A 25 0.73 -2.52 17.13
N GLU A 26 1.17 -1.85 16.05
CA GLU A 26 2.38 -1.00 16.05
C GLU A 26 2.10 0.51 16.01
N GLY A 27 0.92 0.94 15.60
CA GLY A 27 0.60 2.36 15.49
C GLY A 27 -0.04 2.61 14.14
N ARG A 28 -1.26 3.17 14.14
CA ARG A 28 -2.12 3.24 12.96
C ARG A 28 -1.50 3.99 11.78
N GLU A 29 -0.56 4.90 12.05
CA GLU A 29 0.15 5.68 11.02
C GLU A 29 1.38 4.95 10.47
N GLU A 30 2.22 4.34 11.31
CA GLU A 30 3.37 3.56 10.84
C GLU A 30 2.95 2.38 9.97
N GLY A 31 1.89 1.66 10.35
CA GLY A 31 1.38 0.53 9.56
C GLY A 31 0.84 0.93 8.18
N LYS A 32 0.23 2.13 8.06
CA LYS A 32 -0.23 2.66 6.76
C LYS A 32 0.96 3.00 5.85
N ILE A 33 1.98 3.59 6.43
CA ILE A 33 3.19 3.99 5.72
C ILE A 33 4.00 2.76 5.29
N ASP A 34 4.09 1.73 6.12
CA ASP A 34 4.78 0.49 5.75
C ASP A 34 4.02 -0.27 4.64
N ALA A 35 2.68 -0.29 4.71
CA ALA A 35 1.81 -0.80 3.64
C ALA A 35 2.11 -0.11 2.31
N LEU A 36 2.15 1.23 2.32
CA LEU A 36 2.43 2.07 1.16
C LEU A 36 3.75 1.69 0.49
N ILE A 37 4.83 1.60 1.25
CA ILE A 37 6.16 1.26 0.73
C ILE A 37 6.16 -0.14 0.14
N LYS A 38 5.52 -1.09 0.82
CA LYS A 38 5.44 -2.47 0.37
C LYS A 38 4.67 -2.59 -0.94
N PHE A 39 3.59 -1.82 -1.11
CA PHE A 39 2.86 -1.73 -2.38
C PHE A 39 3.71 -1.13 -3.49
N PHE A 40 4.40 -0.02 -3.21
CA PHE A 40 5.31 0.59 -4.18
C PHE A 40 6.42 -0.37 -4.61
N LYS A 41 7.05 -1.09 -3.67
CA LYS A 41 8.07 -2.11 -3.96
C LYS A 41 7.52 -3.32 -4.75
N ASN A 42 6.23 -3.59 -4.65
CA ASN A 42 5.55 -4.62 -5.44
C ASN A 42 5.14 -4.11 -6.85
N GLY A 43 5.49 -2.87 -7.21
CA GLY A 43 5.19 -2.29 -8.52
C GLY A 43 3.76 -1.76 -8.66
N ILE A 44 3.05 -1.54 -7.54
CA ILE A 44 1.71 -0.94 -7.58
C ILE A 44 1.82 0.55 -7.89
N GLY A 45 0.99 1.03 -8.81
CA GLY A 45 0.92 2.44 -9.18
C GLY A 45 0.52 3.35 -8.02
N LEU A 46 1.07 4.57 -8.02
CA LEU A 46 0.81 5.57 -6.99
C LEU A 46 -0.69 5.92 -6.88
N ASP A 47 -1.44 5.87 -7.98
CA ASP A 47 -2.87 6.16 -8.04
C ASP A 47 -3.72 5.10 -7.31
N VAL A 48 -3.33 3.84 -7.40
CA VAL A 48 -4.00 2.73 -6.70
C VAL A 48 -3.71 2.85 -5.21
N ILE A 49 -2.44 3.06 -4.85
CA ILE A 49 -2.00 3.24 -3.46
C ILE A 49 -2.73 4.43 -2.81
N SER A 50 -2.86 5.56 -3.51
CA SER A 50 -3.50 6.76 -2.97
C SER A 50 -4.98 6.52 -2.66
N LYS A 51 -5.73 5.91 -3.59
CA LYS A 51 -7.15 5.57 -3.41
C LYS A 51 -7.36 4.65 -2.21
N SER A 52 -6.49 3.65 -2.10
CA SER A 52 -6.62 2.59 -1.12
C SER A 52 -6.26 2.98 0.30
N LEU A 53 -5.30 3.89 0.45
CA LEU A 53 -4.91 4.41 1.76
C LEU A 53 -5.67 5.69 2.13
N GLU A 54 -6.58 6.15 1.25
CA GLU A 54 -7.34 7.40 1.35
C GLU A 54 -6.44 8.62 1.59
N ILE A 55 -5.29 8.65 0.92
CA ILE A 55 -4.30 9.74 0.98
C ILE A 55 -4.07 10.31 -0.41
N SER A 56 -3.55 11.54 -0.47
CA SER A 56 -3.26 12.18 -1.76
C SER A 56 -2.03 11.56 -2.43
N ILE A 57 -1.97 11.59 -3.77
CA ILE A 57 -0.80 11.14 -4.52
C ILE A 57 0.45 11.94 -4.12
N ASP A 58 0.31 13.24 -3.86
CA ASP A 58 1.41 14.09 -3.39
C ASP A 58 1.97 13.64 -2.04
N GLU A 59 1.09 13.19 -1.15
CA GLU A 59 1.48 12.65 0.16
C GLU A 59 2.14 11.28 0.02
N VAL A 60 1.65 10.41 -0.87
CA VAL A 60 2.34 9.16 -1.23
C VAL A 60 3.76 9.45 -1.73
N LYS A 61 3.91 10.40 -2.66
CA LYS A 61 5.23 10.80 -3.17
C LYS A 61 6.12 11.37 -2.08
N SER A 62 5.58 12.26 -1.24
CA SER A 62 6.32 12.86 -0.12
C SER A 62 6.86 11.80 0.85
N ILE A 63 6.05 10.78 1.16
CA ILE A 63 6.45 9.65 2.02
C ILE A 63 7.55 8.81 1.37
N LEU A 64 7.43 8.55 0.05
CA LEU A 64 8.40 7.76 -0.70
C LEU A 64 9.74 8.52 -0.84
N ILE A 65 9.70 9.80 -1.20
CA ILE A 65 10.89 10.68 -1.28
C ILE A 65 11.53 10.82 0.11
N GLY A 66 10.73 11.01 1.15
CA GLY A 66 11.20 11.08 2.54
C GLY A 66 11.90 9.81 3.02
N ARG A 67 11.72 8.68 2.32
CA ARG A 67 12.43 7.42 2.53
C ARG A 67 13.53 7.11 1.51
N GLY A 68 13.79 8.00 0.56
CA GLY A 68 14.84 7.85 -0.45
C GLY A 68 14.44 7.04 -1.67
N PHE A 69 13.14 6.88 -1.95
CA PHE A 69 12.66 6.33 -3.22
C PHE A 69 12.54 7.45 -4.27
N GLU A 70 13.01 7.18 -5.49
CA GLU A 70 12.78 8.02 -6.68
C GLU A 70 11.44 7.60 -7.31
N VAL A 71 10.52 8.56 -7.47
CA VAL A 71 9.09 8.33 -7.84
C VAL A 71 8.58 9.29 -8.91
#